data_AF-A0AAD8BVA0-F1
#
_entry.id   AF-A0AAD8BVA0-F1
#
_cell.length_a   1.000
_cell.length_b   1.000
_cell.length_c   1.000
_cell.angle_alpha   90.00
_cell.angle_beta   90.00
_cell.angle_gamma   90.00
#
_symmetry.space_group_name_H-M   'P 1'
#
loop_
_entity.id
_entity.type
_entity.pdbx_description
1 polymer ?
#
loop_
_entity_poly.entity_id
_entity_poly.type
_entity_poly.pdbx_seq_one_letter_code
_entity_poly.pdbx_strand_id
1 'polypeptide(L)'
;MRTFGLCLKIFISATSFSLANESCSNIQGRLVMVKSNATKESLVTIMQNMKMDRAWVGIDDIQSEGTYVWSDGSVLTTEEKTVYIAGQPDDYNNNH
;
A
#
# COMPACT_ATOMS: atom_id res chain seq x y z
N MET A 1 23.13 13.25 4.04
CA MET A 1 22.49 12.35 3.05
C MET A 1 21.04 12.18 3.49
N ARG A 2 20.07 12.69 2.72
CA ARG A 2 18.66 12.71 3.11
C ARG A 2 18.06 11.32 2.91
N THR A 3 17.91 10.54 3.97
CA THR A 3 16.87 9.51 4.03
C THR A 3 15.54 10.25 4.20
N PHE A 4 14.65 10.18 3.22
CA PHE A 4 13.29 10.66 3.39
C PHE A 4 12.64 9.77 4.46
N GLY A 5 12.44 10.33 5.65
CA GLY A 5 11.83 9.62 6.78
C GLY A 5 10.39 9.26 6.46
N LEU A 6 10.18 8.03 6.00
CA LEU A 6 8.85 7.46 5.81
C LEU A 6 8.33 7.07 7.20
N CYS A 7 7.33 7.79 7.70
CA CYS A 7 6.65 7.42 8.95
C CYS A 7 5.48 6.50 8.64
N LEU A 8 5.51 5.28 9.18
CA LEU A 8 4.47 4.28 8.99
C LEU A 8 3.71 4.06 10.29
N LYS A 9 2.38 3.98 10.19
CA LYS A 9 1.48 3.56 11.26
C LYS A 9 0.55 2.50 10.70
N ILE A 10 0.45 1.37 11.40
CA ILE A 10 -0.42 0.26 11.01
C ILE A 10 -1.71 0.32 11.82
N PHE A 11 -2.83 0.19 11.13
CA PHE A 11 -4.16 0.08 11.73
C PHE A 11 -4.64 -1.36 11.59
N ILE A 12 -4.82 -2.03 12.73
CA ILE A 12 -5.23 -3.45 12.81
C ILE A 12 -6.74 -3.66 12.61
N SER A 13 -7.55 -2.60 12.58
CA SER A 13 -9.01 -2.67 12.54
C SER A 13 -9.63 -2.35 11.17
N ALA A 14 -8.84 -2.14 10.12
CA ALA A 14 -9.36 -1.75 8.82
C ALA A 14 -9.85 -2.98 8.03
N THR A 15 -11.18 -3.10 7.88
CA THR A 15 -11.84 -4.24 7.22
C THR A 15 -11.96 -4.09 5.70
N SER A 16 -11.89 -2.86 5.17
CA SER A 16 -11.92 -2.55 3.73
C SER A 16 -10.85 -1.53 3.34
N PHE A 17 -10.49 -1.47 2.05
CA PHE A 17 -9.57 -0.47 1.51
C PHE A 17 -10.06 0.96 1.78
N SER A 18 -11.35 1.23 1.55
CA SER A 18 -11.97 2.53 1.85
C SER A 18 -11.80 2.96 3.31
N LEU A 19 -12.06 2.07 4.27
CA LEU A 19 -11.88 2.37 5.70
C LEU A 19 -10.40 2.50 6.08
N ALA A 20 -9.51 1.75 5.43
CA ALA A 20 -8.07 1.89 5.60
C ALA A 20 -7.58 3.26 5.10
N ASN A 21 -8.05 3.69 3.93
CA ASN A 21 -7.72 4.97 3.34
C ASN A 21 -8.25 6.14 4.19
N GLU A 22 -9.47 6.04 4.69
CA GLU A 22 -10.06 7.01 5.60
C GLU A 22 -9.26 7.10 6.92
N SER A 23 -8.89 5.95 7.50
CA SER A 23 -8.08 5.89 8.74
C SER A 23 -6.73 6.58 8.58
N CYS A 24 -6.06 6.37 7.43
CA CYS A 24 -4.82 7.09 7.10
C CYS A 24 -5.07 8.58 6.89
N SER A 25 -6.14 8.96 6.18
CA SER A 25 -6.47 10.36 5.90
C SER A 25 -6.81 11.14 7.18
N ASN A 26 -7.48 10.51 8.16
CA ASN A 26 -7.84 11.09 9.44
C ASN A 26 -6.63 11.51 10.29
N ILE A 27 -5.46 10.93 10.05
CA ILE A 27 -4.20 11.31 10.71
C ILE A 27 -3.30 12.18 9.82
N GLN A 28 -3.86 12.79 8.77
CA GLN A 28 -3.11 13.54 7.74
C GLN A 28 -2.04 12.68 7.04
N GLY A 29 -2.24 11.36 7.05
CA GLY A 29 -1.43 10.38 6.35
C GLY A 29 -2.11 9.94 5.06
N ARG A 30 -1.49 8.95 4.41
CA ARG A 30 -2.03 8.24 3.25
C ARG A 30 -1.63 6.78 3.33
N LEU A 31 -2.34 5.91 2.63
CA LEU A 31 -1.91 4.52 2.51
C LEU A 31 -0.50 4.45 1.90
N VAL A 32 0.30 3.50 2.38
CA VAL A 32 1.71 3.41 2.00
C VAL A 32 1.83 3.05 0.52
N MET A 33 2.64 3.81 -0.21
CA MET A 33 2.95 3.53 -1.61
C MET A 33 4.26 2.75 -1.67
N VAL A 34 4.17 1.46 -1.96
CA VAL A 34 5.33 0.56 -2.01
C VAL A 34 6.03 0.66 -3.37
N LYS A 35 6.62 1.83 -3.63
CA LYS A 35 7.29 2.17 -4.91
C LYS A 35 8.75 1.71 -4.99
N SER A 36 9.30 1.20 -3.89
CA SER A 36 10.70 0.78 -3.82
C SER A 36 10.89 -0.42 -2.91
N ASN A 37 11.98 -1.16 -3.13
CA ASN A 37 12.32 -2.29 -2.27
C ASN A 37 12.61 -1.83 -0.82
N ALA A 38 13.15 -0.64 -0.62
CA ALA A 38 13.36 -0.08 0.72
C ALA A 38 12.04 0.16 1.47
N THR A 39 11.00 0.65 0.77
CA THR A 39 9.65 0.80 1.34
C THR A 39 9.04 -0.55 1.64
N LYS A 40 9.21 -1.53 0.75
CA LYS A 40 8.74 -2.91 0.95
C LYS A 40 9.37 -3.54 2.18
N GLU A 41 10.69 -3.49 2.31
CA GLU A 41 11.42 -4.06 3.45
C GLU A 41 11.00 -3.41 4.77
N SER A 42 10.82 -2.09 4.78
CA SER A 42 10.32 -1.37 5.96
C SER A 42 8.92 -1.86 6.36
N LEU A 43 8.01 -2.00 5.39
CA LEU A 43 6.66 -2.50 5.62
C LEU A 43 6.66 -3.95 6.11
N VAL A 44 7.40 -4.83 5.45
CA VAL A 44 7.53 -6.26 5.82
C VAL A 44 8.08 -6.40 7.23
N THR A 45 9.11 -5.63 7.59
CA THR A 45 9.70 -5.65 8.93
C THR A 45 8.66 -5.27 10.00
N ILE A 46 7.87 -4.22 9.75
CA ILE A 46 6.82 -3.81 10.68
C ILE A 46 5.72 -4.88 10.78
N MET A 47 5.28 -5.44 9.65
CA MET A 47 4.26 -6.49 9.61
C MET A 47 4.70 -7.75 10.35
N GLN A 48 5.95 -8.18 10.19
CA GLN A 48 6.53 -9.31 10.91
C GLN A 48 6.55 -9.07 12.42
N ASN A 49 6.97 -7.88 12.87
CA ASN A 49 6.96 -7.50 14.28
C ASN A 49 5.55 -7.49 14.87
N MET A 50 4.56 -7.13 14.06
CA MET A 50 3.14 -7.10 14.45
C MET A 50 2.40 -8.43 14.23
N LYS A 51 3.08 -9.46 13.70
CA LYS A 51 2.50 -10.77 13.32
C LYS A 51 1.29 -10.63 12.39
N MET A 52 1.41 -9.76 11.39
CA MET A 52 0.38 -9.52 10.38
C MET A 52 0.74 -10.18 9.06
N ASP A 53 -0.21 -10.91 8.48
CA ASP A 53 -0.03 -11.58 7.19
C ASP A 53 -0.36 -10.67 6.00
N ARG A 54 -1.22 -9.66 6.19
CA ARG A 54 -1.74 -8.79 5.13
C ARG A 54 -1.96 -7.37 5.63
N ALA A 55 -1.80 -6.41 4.73
CA ALA A 55 -2.08 -4.99 4.97
C ALA A 55 -2.54 -4.33 3.68
N TRP A 56 -3.49 -3.40 3.78
CA TRP A 56 -3.85 -2.52 2.68
C TRP A 56 -2.71 -1.56 2.36
N VAL A 57 -2.38 -1.42 1.09
CA VAL A 57 -1.39 -0.47 0.57
C VAL A 57 -2.09 0.51 -0.36
N GLY A 58 -1.46 1.65 -0.64
CA GLY A 58 -2.09 2.78 -1.31
C GLY A 58 -2.13 2.64 -2.83
N ILE A 59 -2.55 1.47 -3.33
CA ILE A 59 -2.72 1.20 -4.75
C ILE A 59 -4.12 0.68 -5.00
N ASP A 60 -4.79 1.22 -6.00
CA ASP A 60 -6.13 0.82 -6.41
C ASP A 60 -6.28 0.97 -7.93
N ASP A 61 -7.23 0.26 -8.51
CA ASP A 61 -7.63 0.40 -9.91
C ASP A 61 -9.11 0.81 -10.04
N ILE A 62 -9.66 1.44 -9.00
CA ILE A 62 -11.06 1.87 -8.89
C ILE A 62 -11.47 2.76 -10.07
N GLN A 63 -10.56 3.59 -10.55
CA GLN A 63 -10.83 4.52 -11.66
C GLN A 63 -10.91 3.80 -13.02
N SER A 64 -10.15 2.72 -13.21
CA SER A 64 -10.12 1.95 -14.44
C SER A 64 -9.49 0.60 -14.17
N GLU A 65 -10.31 -0.45 -14.23
CA GLU A 65 -9.87 -1.84 -14.08
C GLU A 65 -8.64 -2.14 -14.96
N GLY A 66 -7.62 -2.74 -14.36
CA GLY A 66 -6.33 -3.03 -15.02
C GLY A 66 -5.34 -1.86 -15.07
N THR A 67 -5.74 -0.65 -14.65
CA THR A 67 -4.85 0.51 -14.46
C THR A 67 -4.72 0.83 -12.98
N TYR A 68 -3.68 0.28 -12.36
CA TYR A 68 -3.36 0.56 -10.97
C TYR A 68 -2.77 1.96 -10.79
N VAL A 69 -3.36 2.73 -9.90
CA VAL A 69 -3.01 4.10 -9.54
C VAL A 69 -2.67 4.14 -8.06
N TRP A 70 -1.58 4.82 -7.72
CA TRP A 70 -1.19 5.06 -6.33
C TRP A 70 -2.02 6.19 -5.73
N SER A 71 -2.12 6.25 -4.40
CA SER A 71 -2.84 7.31 -3.68
C SER A 71 -2.30 8.74 -3.90
N ASP A 72 -1.17 8.92 -4.58
CA ASP A 72 -0.68 10.23 -5.03
C ASP A 72 -1.07 10.59 -6.47
N GLY A 73 -1.85 9.75 -7.14
CA GLY A 73 -2.32 9.91 -8.52
C GLY A 73 -1.35 9.42 -9.59
N SER A 74 -0.18 8.87 -9.20
CA SER A 74 0.74 8.28 -10.17
C SER A 74 0.33 6.87 -10.58
N VAL A 75 0.54 6.53 -11.84
CA VAL A 75 0.25 5.20 -12.37
C VAL A 75 1.38 4.23 -12.01
N LEU A 76 1.02 3.01 -11.63
CA LEU A 76 1.97 1.93 -11.36
C LEU A 76 2.84 1.64 -12.59
N THR A 77 4.16 1.77 -12.45
CA THR A 77 5.07 1.48 -13.55
C THR A 77 5.43 -0.02 -13.63
N THR A 78 5.99 -0.43 -14.77
CA THR A 78 6.44 -1.81 -14.98
C THR A 78 7.58 -2.18 -14.01
N GLU A 79 8.43 -1.22 -13.64
CA GLU A 79 9.50 -1.41 -12.67
C GLU A 79 8.93 -1.58 -11.26
N GLU A 80 7.94 -0.78 -10.88
CA GLU A 80 7.26 -0.91 -9.58
C GLU A 80 6.49 -2.23 -9.46
N LYS A 81 5.94 -2.76 -10.56
CA LYS A 81 5.34 -4.11 -10.60
C LYS A 81 6.31 -5.20 -10.15
N THR A 82 7.62 -5.05 -10.40
CA THR A 82 8.63 -6.05 -9.98
C THR A 82 8.80 -6.15 -8.46
N VAL A 83 8.32 -5.15 -7.72
CA VAL A 83 8.33 -5.15 -6.25
C VAL A 83 7.28 -6.12 -5.71
N TYR A 84 6.23 -6.40 -6.48
CA TYR A 84 5.17 -7.33 -6.13
C TYR A 84 5.45 -8.73 -6.66
N ILE A 85 4.95 -9.75 -5.97
CA ILE A 85 5.01 -11.13 -6.47
C ILE A 85 4.10 -11.28 -7.70
N ALA A 86 4.39 -12.24 -8.58
CA ALA A 86 3.54 -12.50 -9.74
C ALA A 86 2.09 -12.74 -9.32
N GLY A 87 1.15 -12.02 -9.93
CA GLY A 87 -0.27 -12.04 -9.56
C GLY A 87 -0.66 -11.03 -8.48
N GLN A 88 0.20 -10.06 -8.14
CA GLN A 88 -0.10 -8.93 -7.25
C GLN A 88 0.26 -7.59 -7.92
N PRO A 89 -0.43 -6.49 -7.59
CA PRO A 89 -1.60 -6.39 -6.71
C PRO A 89 -2.81 -7.16 -7.29
N ASP A 90 -3.53 -7.90 -6.44
CA ASP A 90 -4.77 -8.60 -6.80
C ASP A 90 -6.01 -7.93 -6.20
N ASP A 91 -7.15 -8.20 -6.82
CA ASP A 91 -8.48 -7.81 -6.38
C ASP A 91 -8.97 -8.74 -5.26
N TYR A 92 -8.18 -8.95 -4.19
CA TYR A 92 -8.52 -9.94 -3.15
C TYR A 92 -9.97 -9.75 -2.64
N ASN A 93 -10.84 -10.72 -2.98
CA ASN A 93 -12.26 -10.76 -2.63
C ASN A 93 -13.17 -9.69 -3.29
N ASN A 94 -12.76 -9.08 -4.41
CA ASN A 94 -13.53 -8.07 -5.14
C ASN A 94 -13.85 -6.81 -4.29
N ASN A 95 -12.99 -6.54 -3.30
CA ASN A 95 -13.12 -5.39 -2.40
C ASN A 95 -12.17 -4.29 -2.87
N HIS A 96 -12.69 -3.46 -3.79
CA HIS A 96 -12.19 -2.10 -4.02
C HIS A 96 -12.29 -1.22 -2.77
#